data_AF-A0A0D1ZEQ1-F1
#
_entry.id   AF-A0A0D1ZEQ1-F1
#
_cell.length_a   1.000
_cell.length_b   1.000
_cell.length_c   1.000
_cell.angle_alpha   90.00
_cell.angle_beta   90.00
_cell.angle_gamma   90.00
#
_symmetry.space_group_name_H-M   'P 1'
#
loop_
_entity.id
_entity.type
_entity.pdbx_description
1 polymer ?
#
loop_
_entity_poly.entity_id
_entity_poly.type
_entity_poly.pdbx_seq_one_letter_code
_entity_poly.pdbx_strand_id
1 'polypeptide(L)'
;MAFVRSQSALRLFRPLPQISRTSRCLSTSPQRRLGEPDPKAIPDAEAMQSTEDQATLVAAEYKPETGVGKYHQEHQPDYTAMVDHGTSTYSPIPKRVMNGSEPGETTPAAILSGAPVDLQARTVRIYKPAKPATQSGTWGSHAWRMDWDVLAKGHRWENPLMGWQSSADFMQGTKVNFNTKEDAIAFAEKQGYEWYVVEPNERRFVPKAYANNFLHEPKPLKHIKTK
;
A
#
# COMPACT_ATOMS: atom_id res chain seq x y z
N MET A 1 -22.18 -63.86 33.09
CA MET A 1 -22.19 -64.71 31.87
C MET A 1 -21.83 -63.80 30.70
N ALA A 2 -20.57 -63.61 30.29
CA ALA A 2 -19.58 -64.52 29.70
C ALA A 2 -19.78 -64.76 28.17
N PHE A 3 -18.81 -64.22 27.40
CA PHE A 3 -18.39 -64.50 26.00
C PHE A 3 -19.38 -64.14 24.86
N VAL A 4 -18.98 -63.60 23.69
CA VAL A 4 -17.88 -63.99 22.78
C VAL A 4 -17.41 -62.80 21.91
N ARG A 5 -16.10 -62.74 21.65
CA ARG A 5 -15.39 -61.90 20.66
C ARG A 5 -15.64 -62.37 19.22
N SER A 6 -15.65 -61.46 18.25
CA SER A 6 -15.04 -61.77 16.94
C SER A 6 -14.54 -60.50 16.24
N GLN A 7 -13.25 -60.53 15.88
CA GLN A 7 -12.60 -59.57 15.00
C GLN A 7 -12.84 -59.97 13.54
N SER A 8 -13.03 -59.02 12.65
CA SER A 8 -12.62 -59.20 11.25
C SER A 8 -12.25 -57.85 10.64
N ALA A 9 -10.95 -57.67 10.48
CA ALA A 9 -10.34 -56.58 9.75
C ALA A 9 -10.17 -57.01 8.28
N LEU A 10 -10.88 -56.37 7.36
CA LEU A 10 -10.59 -56.48 5.93
C LEU A 10 -9.87 -55.21 5.47
N ARG A 11 -8.53 -55.27 5.52
CA ARG A 11 -7.65 -54.32 4.82
C ARG A 11 -7.67 -54.65 3.33
N LEU A 12 -8.41 -53.86 2.54
CA LEU A 12 -8.28 -53.88 1.09
C LEU A 12 -7.11 -52.97 0.68
N PHE A 13 -5.96 -53.59 0.37
CA PHE A 13 -4.86 -52.93 -0.31
C PHE A 13 -5.24 -52.71 -1.78
N ARG A 14 -5.31 -51.45 -2.20
CA ARG A 14 -5.48 -51.05 -3.60
C ARG A 14 -4.10 -50.72 -4.17
N PRO A 15 -3.62 -51.34 -5.26
CA PRO A 15 -2.37 -50.95 -5.88
C PRO A 15 -2.56 -49.63 -6.65
N LEU A 16 -1.62 -48.70 -6.46
CA LEU A 16 -1.49 -47.48 -7.27
C LEU A 16 -1.01 -47.86 -8.68
N PRO A 17 -1.61 -47.34 -9.77
CA PRO A 17 -1.00 -47.44 -11.09
C PRO A 17 0.22 -46.53 -11.15
N GLN A 18 1.38 -47.10 -11.53
CA GLN A 18 2.60 -46.35 -11.80
C GLN A 18 2.41 -45.48 -13.05
N ILE A 19 2.61 -44.17 -12.89
CA ILE A 19 2.62 -43.20 -13.99
C ILE A 19 3.92 -43.41 -14.77
N SER A 20 3.82 -43.80 -16.05
CA SER A 20 4.97 -43.86 -16.94
C SER A 20 5.51 -42.44 -17.17
N ARG A 21 6.77 -42.19 -16.81
CA ARG A 21 7.48 -40.97 -17.16
C ARG A 21 7.69 -40.94 -18.68
N THR A 22 6.96 -40.07 -19.37
CA THR A 22 7.23 -39.77 -20.78
C THR A 22 8.40 -38.78 -20.89
N SER A 23 9.13 -38.96 -21.98
CA SER A 23 10.45 -38.45 -22.32
C SER A 23 10.59 -36.93 -22.33
N ARG A 24 11.74 -36.45 -21.85
CA ARG A 24 12.21 -35.07 -22.08
C ARG A 24 12.48 -34.86 -23.56
N CYS A 25 11.84 -33.85 -24.13
CA CYS A 25 12.21 -33.29 -25.44
C CYS A 25 13.53 -32.54 -25.27
N LEU A 26 14.60 -32.99 -25.93
CA LEU A 26 15.83 -32.22 -26.08
C LEU A 26 15.69 -31.37 -27.34
N SER A 27 15.53 -30.06 -27.20
CA SER A 27 15.69 -29.12 -28.32
C SER A 27 17.19 -28.91 -28.55
N THR A 28 17.71 -29.44 -29.65
CA THR A 28 19.05 -29.15 -30.15
C THR A 28 19.04 -27.75 -30.79
N SER A 29 19.52 -26.74 -30.07
CA SER A 29 19.98 -25.49 -30.68
C SER A 29 21.43 -25.65 -31.16
N PRO A 30 21.80 -25.13 -32.34
CA PRO A 30 23.19 -25.16 -32.77
C PRO A 30 24.03 -24.21 -31.91
N GLN A 31 25.23 -24.64 -31.52
CA GLN A 31 26.21 -23.76 -30.86
C GLN A 31 26.69 -22.69 -31.86
N ARG A 32 26.22 -21.45 -31.68
CA ARG A 32 26.88 -20.27 -32.26
C ARG A 32 28.27 -20.15 -31.63
N ARG A 33 29.33 -20.08 -32.45
CA ARG A 33 30.65 -19.64 -31.98
C ARG A 33 30.53 -18.17 -31.56
N LEU A 34 30.83 -17.89 -30.29
CA LEU A 34 31.01 -16.54 -29.79
C LEU A 34 32.26 -15.96 -30.47
N GLY A 35 32.12 -14.92 -31.29
CA GLY A 35 33.29 -14.12 -31.69
C GLY A 35 33.22 -13.29 -32.98
N GLU A 36 32.35 -13.59 -33.94
CA GLU A 36 32.31 -12.82 -35.20
C GLU A 36 30.95 -12.14 -35.41
N PRO A 37 30.91 -10.80 -35.62
CA PRO A 37 29.67 -10.10 -35.94
C PRO A 37 29.27 -10.34 -37.41
N ASP A 38 27.99 -10.64 -37.62
CA ASP A 38 27.36 -10.85 -38.94
C ASP A 38 27.48 -9.57 -39.82
N PRO A 39 28.02 -9.63 -41.06
CA PRO A 39 28.28 -8.44 -41.89
C PRO A 39 27.02 -7.77 -42.46
N LYS A 40 25.82 -8.29 -42.16
CA LYS A 40 24.52 -7.68 -42.52
C LYS A 40 23.86 -6.90 -41.37
N ALA A 41 24.50 -6.86 -40.19
CA ALA A 41 23.94 -6.21 -39.00
C ALA A 41 24.48 -4.79 -38.74
N ILE A 42 25.35 -4.26 -39.61
CA ILE A 42 25.85 -2.88 -39.50
C ILE A 42 24.99 -1.99 -40.39
N PRO A 43 24.20 -1.05 -39.83
CA PRO A 43 23.53 -0.03 -40.63
C PRO A 43 24.56 0.99 -41.15
N ASP A 44 24.38 1.43 -42.39
CA ASP A 44 25.27 2.40 -43.05
C ASP A 44 25.36 3.70 -42.24
N ALA A 45 26.58 4.14 -41.95
CA ALA A 45 26.86 5.29 -41.06
C ALA A 45 26.24 6.62 -41.57
N GLU A 46 26.01 6.74 -42.88
CA GLU A 46 25.38 7.91 -43.50
C GLU A 46 23.86 7.98 -43.22
N ALA A 47 23.20 6.83 -43.05
CA ALA A 47 21.77 6.79 -42.71
C ALA A 47 21.48 7.17 -41.24
N MET A 48 22.47 6.99 -40.36
CA MET A 48 22.36 7.45 -38.97
C MET A 48 22.42 8.98 -38.88
N GLN A 49 23.30 9.63 -39.64
CA GLN A 49 23.44 11.09 -39.60
C GLN A 49 22.21 11.82 -40.14
N SER A 50 21.55 11.31 -41.18
CA SER A 50 20.33 11.95 -41.71
C SER A 50 19.10 11.86 -40.80
N THR A 51 19.08 10.91 -39.85
CA THR A 51 17.95 10.74 -38.91
C THR A 51 18.09 11.66 -37.69
N GLU A 52 19.32 12.03 -37.33
CA GLU A 52 19.62 12.92 -36.21
C GLU A 52 19.25 14.39 -36.52
N ASP A 53 19.41 14.81 -37.79
CA ASP A 53 19.08 16.17 -38.24
C ASP A 53 17.56 16.43 -38.39
N GLN A 54 16.75 15.37 -38.56
CA GLN A 54 15.28 15.50 -38.59
C GLN A 54 14.63 15.33 -37.20
N ALA A 55 15.32 14.71 -36.24
CA ALA A 55 14.83 14.53 -34.88
C ALA A 55 14.90 15.80 -34.02
N THR A 56 15.57 16.86 -34.49
CA THR A 56 15.79 18.10 -33.73
C THR A 56 14.70 19.18 -33.92
N LEU A 57 13.68 18.96 -34.77
CA LEU A 57 12.64 19.97 -35.04
C LEU A 57 11.20 19.58 -34.72
N VAL A 58 10.98 18.56 -33.87
CA VAL A 58 9.69 18.35 -33.21
C VAL A 58 9.92 18.14 -31.73
N ALA A 59 10.22 19.23 -31.02
CA ALA A 59 10.01 19.31 -29.58
C ALA A 59 8.49 19.36 -29.33
N ALA A 60 7.81 18.22 -29.50
CA ALA A 60 6.49 18.05 -28.94
C ALA A 60 6.66 18.10 -27.42
N GLU A 61 6.14 19.16 -26.80
CA GLU A 61 6.08 19.30 -25.36
C GLU A 61 5.26 18.14 -24.78
N TYR A 62 5.96 17.08 -24.37
CA TYR A 62 5.40 16.08 -23.48
C TYR A 62 5.30 16.71 -22.10
N LYS A 63 4.13 17.29 -21.79
CA LYS A 63 3.79 17.65 -20.41
C LYS A 63 3.49 16.33 -19.69
N PRO A 64 4.36 15.85 -18.77
CA PRO A 64 4.05 14.64 -18.05
C PRO A 64 2.77 14.89 -17.25
N GLU A 65 1.82 13.98 -17.39
CA GLU A 65 0.63 13.95 -16.56
C GLU A 65 1.11 13.92 -15.10
N THR A 66 0.69 14.89 -14.28
CA THR A 66 0.99 14.93 -12.84
C THR A 66 0.28 13.77 -12.17
N GLY A 67 0.85 12.58 -12.32
CA GLY A 67 0.56 11.43 -11.49
C GLY A 67 0.82 11.81 -10.05
N VAL A 68 -0.16 11.53 -9.19
CA VAL A 68 -0.07 11.64 -7.74
C VAL A 68 1.11 10.78 -7.28
N GLY A 69 2.25 11.43 -7.11
CA GLY A 69 3.52 10.75 -6.89
C GLY A 69 4.66 11.74 -6.72
N LYS A 70 4.63 12.52 -5.63
CA LYS A 70 5.84 13.12 -5.10
C LYS A 70 5.98 12.76 -3.62
N TYR A 71 6.50 11.56 -3.39
CA TYR A 71 7.26 11.28 -2.18
C TYR A 71 8.48 12.22 -2.19
N HIS A 72 8.53 13.18 -1.28
CA HIS A 72 9.75 13.94 -1.03
C HIS A 72 10.76 13.02 -0.33
N GLN A 73 11.80 12.57 -1.03
CA GLN A 73 12.92 11.87 -0.40
C GLN A 73 14.00 12.86 0.04
N GLU A 74 13.75 13.50 1.18
CA GLU A 74 14.78 14.08 2.05
C GLU A 74 14.94 13.08 3.21
N HIS A 75 15.93 12.19 3.12
CA HIS A 75 16.04 11.02 4.03
C HIS A 75 16.65 11.33 5.40
N GLN A 76 17.09 12.57 5.64
CA GLN A 76 17.75 12.93 6.90
C GLN A 76 16.87 13.88 7.72
N PRO A 77 16.67 13.61 9.02
CA PRO A 77 15.98 14.54 9.89
C PRO A 77 16.79 15.84 10.04
N ASP A 78 16.11 16.98 10.16
CA ASP A 78 16.79 18.26 10.37
C ASP A 78 17.15 18.42 11.85
N TYR A 79 18.40 18.06 12.18
CA TYR A 79 18.93 18.22 13.54
C TYR A 79 19.16 19.69 13.95
N THR A 80 19.10 20.63 13.00
CA THR A 80 19.28 22.06 13.27
C THR A 80 17.96 22.76 13.60
N ALA A 81 16.84 22.06 13.43
CA ALA A 81 15.52 22.57 13.76
C ALA A 81 15.42 22.99 15.24
N MET A 82 14.82 24.15 15.48
CA MET A 82 14.50 24.60 16.83
C MET A 82 13.43 23.66 17.41
N VAL A 83 13.81 22.84 18.38
CA VAL A 83 12.89 21.97 19.12
C VAL A 83 12.26 22.77 20.26
N ASP A 84 10.94 22.70 20.39
CA ASP A 84 10.24 23.31 21.51
C ASP A 84 10.70 22.68 22.84
N HIS A 85 10.97 23.49 23.86
CA HIS A 85 11.45 22.98 25.16
C HIS A 85 10.39 22.17 25.94
N GLY A 86 9.13 22.15 25.50
CA GLY A 86 8.04 21.34 26.06
C GLY A 86 7.98 19.90 25.50
N THR A 87 8.84 19.59 24.54
CA THR A 87 8.87 18.34 23.82
C THR A 87 9.61 17.25 24.59
N SER A 88 9.09 16.01 24.57
CA SER A 88 9.79 14.88 25.20
C SER A 88 11.06 14.48 24.42
N THR A 89 12.08 13.96 25.09
CA THR A 89 13.31 13.41 24.47
C THR A 89 13.06 12.28 23.47
N TYR A 90 11.86 11.71 23.47
CA TYR A 90 11.48 10.58 22.64
C TYR A 90 10.56 10.96 21.48
N SER A 91 10.32 12.25 21.28
CA SER A 91 9.62 12.76 20.11
C SER A 91 10.44 12.53 18.83
N PRO A 92 9.78 12.26 17.70
CA PRO A 92 10.45 12.22 16.41
C PRO A 92 10.95 13.62 16.04
N ILE A 93 12.10 13.68 15.37
CA ILE A 93 12.66 14.93 14.84
C ILE A 93 12.04 15.20 13.47
N PRO A 94 11.57 16.43 13.20
CA PRO A 94 10.96 16.76 11.92
C PRO A 94 11.97 16.72 10.78
N LYS A 95 11.52 16.23 9.62
CA LYS A 95 12.30 16.31 8.38
C LYS A 95 12.31 17.71 7.79
N ARG A 96 11.20 18.43 7.95
CA ARG A 96 11.00 19.80 7.49
C ARG A 96 10.23 20.57 8.54
N VAL A 97 10.74 21.73 8.92
CA VAL A 97 10.02 22.70 9.77
C VAL A 97 9.61 23.90 8.92
N MET A 98 8.32 24.22 8.96
CA MET A 98 7.80 25.38 8.26
C MET A 98 8.15 26.67 9.02
N ASN A 99 9.04 27.47 8.45
CA ASN A 99 9.54 28.72 9.06
C ASN A 99 8.92 30.00 8.46
N GLY A 100 8.05 29.86 7.46
CA GLY A 100 7.31 30.99 6.86
C GLY A 100 8.05 31.70 5.73
N SER A 101 9.29 31.27 5.46
CA SER A 101 10.06 31.65 4.28
C SER A 101 9.68 30.86 3.03
N GLU A 102 8.78 29.89 3.13
CA GLU A 102 8.34 29.09 1.99
C GLU A 102 7.58 29.97 0.97
N PRO A 103 7.84 29.83 -0.34
CA PRO A 103 7.17 30.62 -1.36
C PRO A 103 5.71 30.17 -1.49
N GLY A 104 4.79 30.89 -0.85
CA GLY A 104 3.36 30.66 -0.90
C GLY A 104 2.59 31.98 -0.88
N GLU A 105 1.39 31.99 -1.46
CA GLU A 105 0.50 33.15 -1.45
C GLU A 105 -0.01 33.48 -0.03
N THR A 106 -0.07 32.47 0.85
CA THR A 106 -0.54 32.61 2.23
C THR A 106 0.47 32.03 3.21
N THR A 107 0.60 32.67 4.38
CA THR A 107 1.43 32.16 5.47
C THR A 107 0.92 30.77 5.89
N PRO A 108 1.80 29.76 6.02
CA PRO A 108 1.37 28.43 6.43
C PRO A 108 0.74 28.47 7.83
N ALA A 109 -0.32 27.68 8.03
CA ALA A 109 -1.03 27.64 9.31
C ALA A 109 -0.16 27.05 10.42
N ALA A 110 0.85 26.24 10.06
CA ALA A 110 1.81 25.65 10.99
C ALA A 110 2.37 26.68 12.00
N ILE A 111 2.77 27.85 11.49
CA ILE A 111 3.39 28.94 12.28
C ILE A 111 2.37 29.64 13.17
N LEU A 112 1.14 29.78 12.69
CA LEU A 112 0.08 30.52 13.36
C LEU A 112 -0.68 29.66 14.38
N SER A 113 -0.68 28.34 14.20
CA SER A 113 -1.50 27.40 14.98
C SER A 113 -1.12 27.34 16.47
N GLY A 114 0.12 27.67 16.81
CA GLY A 114 0.69 27.45 18.15
C GLY A 114 0.84 25.96 18.51
N ALA A 115 0.69 25.05 17.53
CA ALA A 115 0.94 23.64 17.73
C ALA A 115 2.45 23.39 17.90
N PRO A 116 2.85 22.43 18.76
CA PRO A 116 4.26 22.13 18.95
C PRO A 116 4.89 21.58 17.66
N VAL A 117 6.17 21.90 17.47
CA VAL A 117 6.95 21.51 16.27
C VAL A 117 6.97 19.98 16.07
N ASP A 118 6.84 19.20 17.15
CA ASP A 118 6.75 17.73 17.14
C ASP A 118 5.69 17.17 16.20
N LEU A 119 4.59 17.90 15.98
CA LEU A 119 3.53 17.43 15.09
C LEU A 119 3.96 17.42 13.63
N GLN A 120 4.85 18.33 13.23
CA GLN A 120 5.42 18.36 11.88
C GLN A 120 6.34 17.16 11.65
N ALA A 121 6.91 16.61 12.72
CA ALA A 121 7.72 15.40 12.67
C ALA A 121 6.92 14.11 12.53
N ARG A 122 5.62 14.16 12.83
CA ARG A 122 4.76 12.98 12.73
C ARG A 122 4.21 12.84 11.34
N THR A 123 4.19 11.59 10.90
CA THR A 123 3.49 11.21 9.69
C THR A 123 2.00 11.03 9.99
N VAL A 124 1.18 11.53 9.08
CA VAL A 124 -0.27 11.50 9.12
C VAL A 124 -0.79 10.54 8.06
N ARG A 125 -1.76 9.72 8.44
CA ARG A 125 -2.46 8.80 7.55
C ARG A 125 -3.79 9.40 7.12
N ILE A 126 -3.95 9.64 5.82
CA ILE A 126 -5.22 10.03 5.22
C ILE A 126 -5.85 8.81 4.57
N TYR A 127 -7.04 8.40 5.04
CA TYR A 127 -7.68 7.17 4.59
C TYR A 127 -9.20 7.20 4.76
N LYS A 128 -9.93 6.38 4.01
CA LYS A 128 -11.31 6.04 4.37
C LYS A 128 -11.30 4.80 5.27
N PRO A 129 -11.98 4.82 6.42
CA PRO A 129 -12.00 3.67 7.30
C PRO A 129 -12.68 2.48 6.62
N ALA A 130 -12.02 1.32 6.68
CA ALA A 130 -12.52 0.12 6.07
C ALA A 130 -13.84 -0.31 6.71
N LYS A 131 -14.73 -0.89 5.90
CA LYS A 131 -15.98 -1.48 6.39
C LYS A 131 -15.65 -2.60 7.38
N PRO A 132 -16.20 -2.58 8.62
CA PRO A 132 -15.97 -3.65 9.58
C PRO A 132 -16.53 -4.97 9.04
N ALA A 133 -15.76 -6.05 9.16
CA ALA A 133 -16.19 -7.38 8.72
C ALA A 133 -17.34 -7.95 9.57
N THR A 134 -17.46 -7.49 10.81
CA THR A 134 -18.49 -7.90 11.77
C THR A 134 -19.88 -7.34 11.46
N GLN A 135 -19.97 -6.25 10.68
CA GLN A 135 -21.24 -5.56 10.40
C GLN A 135 -21.46 -5.33 8.90
N SER A 136 -22.73 -5.31 8.49
CA SER A 136 -23.14 -5.07 7.11
C SER A 136 -23.35 -3.58 6.78
N GLY A 137 -23.31 -2.67 7.76
CA GLY A 137 -23.43 -1.23 7.53
C GLY A 137 -22.22 -0.61 6.82
N THR A 138 -22.43 0.52 6.14
CA THR A 138 -21.38 1.29 5.42
C THR A 138 -21.26 2.74 5.88
N TRP A 139 -22.12 3.21 6.80
CA TRP A 139 -22.19 4.62 7.18
C TRP A 139 -20.83 5.20 7.62
N GLY A 140 -20.07 4.44 8.40
CA GLY A 140 -18.77 4.89 8.92
C GLY A 140 -17.67 5.05 7.87
N SER A 141 -17.82 4.49 6.66
CA SER A 141 -16.76 4.44 5.62
C SER A 141 -16.80 5.57 4.58
N HIS A 142 -17.79 6.47 4.66
CA HIS A 142 -17.97 7.50 3.61
C HIS A 142 -17.02 8.69 3.77
N ALA A 143 -16.73 9.10 5.00
CA ALA A 143 -15.86 10.24 5.28
C ALA A 143 -14.38 9.86 5.15
N TRP A 144 -13.58 10.80 4.64
CA TRP A 144 -12.13 10.71 4.73
C TRP A 144 -11.70 11.03 6.15
N ARG A 145 -10.73 10.29 6.66
CA ARG A 145 -10.19 10.48 7.99
C ARG A 145 -8.70 10.70 7.93
N MET A 146 -8.26 11.65 8.75
CA MET A 146 -6.87 11.95 8.99
C MET A 146 -6.55 11.59 10.44
N ASP A 147 -5.63 10.65 10.62
CA ASP A 147 -5.13 10.18 11.91
C ASP A 147 -3.60 10.28 11.95
N TRP A 148 -3.02 10.55 13.12
CA TRP A 148 -1.57 10.57 13.32
C TRP A 148 -1.01 9.17 13.52
N ASP A 149 0.21 8.94 13.08
CA ASP A 149 0.93 7.71 13.39
C ASP A 149 1.30 7.64 14.88
N VAL A 150 1.46 6.40 15.34
CA VAL A 150 1.74 6.05 16.72
C VAL A 150 3.21 6.35 17.05
N LEU A 151 3.45 7.02 18.17
CA LEU A 151 4.82 7.19 18.68
C LEU A 151 5.48 5.86 19.02
N ALA A 152 6.72 5.68 18.57
CA ALA A 152 7.53 4.51 18.91
C ALA A 152 7.74 4.36 20.44
N LYS A 153 7.85 5.48 21.15
CA LYS A 153 7.94 5.52 22.61
C LYS A 153 6.97 6.54 23.17
N GLY A 154 6.24 6.15 24.22
CA GLY A 154 5.26 7.01 24.88
C GLY A 154 3.84 6.91 24.33
N HIS A 155 3.55 6.01 23.39
CA HIS A 155 2.16 5.79 22.96
C HIS A 155 1.31 5.13 24.05
N ARG A 156 1.74 3.98 24.57
CA ARG A 156 1.05 3.25 25.64
C ARG A 156 2.07 2.63 26.58
N TRP A 157 1.84 2.74 27.89
CA TRP A 157 2.53 1.95 28.91
C TRP A 157 1.57 1.64 30.05
N GLU A 158 1.88 0.61 30.84
CA GLU A 158 1.09 0.24 32.01
C GLU A 158 1.43 1.14 33.20
N ASN A 159 0.40 1.70 33.84
CA ASN A 159 0.55 2.44 35.07
C ASN A 159 0.94 1.47 36.21
N PRO A 160 2.10 1.65 36.88
CA PRO A 160 2.59 0.72 37.91
C PRO A 160 1.67 0.62 39.14
N LEU A 161 0.80 1.60 39.37
CA LEU A 161 -0.11 1.59 40.53
C LEU A 161 -1.41 0.80 40.26
N MET A 162 -2.12 1.12 39.17
CA MET A 162 -3.47 0.60 38.89
C MET A 162 -3.55 -0.34 37.67
N GLY A 163 -2.49 -0.46 36.87
CA GLY A 163 -2.49 -1.26 35.64
C GLY A 163 -3.20 -0.60 34.44
N TRP A 164 -3.62 0.67 34.55
CA TRP A 164 -4.25 1.38 33.43
C TRP A 164 -3.27 1.69 32.32
N GLN A 165 -3.78 1.78 31.09
CA GLN A 165 -3.00 2.16 29.92
C GLN A 165 -2.78 3.68 29.90
N SER A 166 -1.61 4.12 30.34
CA SER A 166 -1.16 5.51 30.30
C SER A 166 -0.53 5.86 28.94
N SER A 167 -0.51 7.14 28.60
CA SER A 167 0.04 7.66 27.34
C SER A 167 0.64 9.06 27.53
N ALA A 168 1.70 9.37 26.78
CA ALA A 168 2.29 10.71 26.64
C ALA A 168 1.89 11.35 25.31
N ASP A 169 1.20 10.59 24.45
CA ASP A 169 0.82 11.05 23.13
C ASP A 169 -0.46 11.88 23.19
N PHE A 170 -0.34 13.18 22.92
CA PHE A 170 -1.46 14.11 22.94
C PHE A 170 -2.40 13.98 21.73
N MET A 171 -1.97 13.34 20.63
CA MET A 171 -2.81 13.18 19.42
C MET A 171 -3.50 11.82 19.32
N GLN A 172 -3.23 10.86 20.21
CA GLN A 172 -3.73 9.49 20.11
C GLN A 172 -5.27 9.36 19.99
N GLY A 173 -6.00 10.35 20.53
CA GLY A 173 -7.47 10.38 20.54
C GLY A 173 -8.07 11.26 19.45
N THR A 174 -7.25 12.06 18.78
CA THR A 174 -7.69 13.07 17.83
C THR A 174 -7.83 12.46 16.45
N LYS A 175 -8.98 12.69 15.82
CA LYS A 175 -9.29 12.22 14.47
C LYS A 175 -10.03 13.32 13.75
N VAL A 176 -9.58 13.67 12.55
CA VAL A 176 -10.23 14.73 11.76
C VAL A 176 -10.94 14.09 10.57
N ASN A 177 -12.21 14.43 10.38
CA ASN A 177 -13.00 13.92 9.27
C ASN A 177 -13.11 15.00 8.19
N PHE A 178 -12.97 14.59 6.94
CA PHE A 178 -13.03 15.43 5.75
C PHE A 178 -14.03 14.84 4.74
N ASN A 179 -14.54 15.70 3.86
CA ASN A 179 -15.47 15.30 2.81
C ASN A 179 -14.74 14.70 1.60
N THR A 180 -13.63 15.33 1.20
CA THR A 180 -12.82 14.92 0.05
C THR A 180 -11.40 14.54 0.47
N LYS A 181 -10.66 13.87 -0.43
CA LYS A 181 -9.25 13.49 -0.22
C LYS A 181 -8.37 14.73 -0.28
N GLU A 182 -8.71 15.60 -1.23
CA GLU A 182 -7.99 16.82 -1.57
C GLU A 182 -8.04 17.82 -0.40
N ASP A 183 -9.19 17.95 0.27
CA ASP A 183 -9.32 18.80 1.47
C ASP A 183 -8.41 18.32 2.61
N ALA A 184 -8.31 16.99 2.79
CA ALA A 184 -7.46 16.41 3.82
C ALA A 184 -5.98 16.64 3.52
N ILE A 185 -5.58 16.49 2.24
CA ILE A 185 -4.21 16.76 1.79
C ILE A 185 -3.88 18.24 1.97
N ALA A 186 -4.75 19.14 1.50
CA ALA A 186 -4.56 20.57 1.62
C ALA A 186 -4.45 21.01 3.10
N PHE A 187 -5.23 20.40 4.00
CA PHE A 187 -5.12 20.65 5.43
C PHE A 187 -3.76 20.19 5.99
N ALA A 188 -3.31 18.98 5.65
CA ALA A 188 -2.03 18.46 6.10
C ALA A 188 -0.86 19.30 5.60
N GLU A 189 -0.87 19.69 4.32
CA GLU A 189 0.14 20.56 3.71
C GLU A 189 0.18 21.94 4.36
N LYS A 190 -0.99 22.55 4.62
CA LYS A 190 -1.08 23.86 5.27
C LYS A 190 -0.49 23.87 6.69
N GLN A 191 -0.57 22.74 7.39
CA GLN A 191 -0.01 22.55 8.74
C GLN A 191 1.43 22.03 8.72
N GLY A 192 1.98 21.67 7.55
CA GLY A 192 3.33 21.14 7.42
C GLY A 192 3.48 19.69 7.90
N TYR A 193 2.40 18.92 7.98
CA TYR A 193 2.46 17.52 8.37
C TYR A 193 2.95 16.64 7.21
N GLU A 194 3.84 15.70 7.50
CA GLU A 194 4.15 14.62 6.55
C GLU A 194 2.93 13.73 6.42
N TRP A 195 2.49 13.40 5.20
CA TRP A 195 1.28 12.61 4.99
C TRP A 195 1.50 11.49 3.99
N TYR A 196 0.70 10.44 4.11
CA TYR A 196 0.50 9.45 3.06
C TYR A 196 -0.98 9.13 2.92
N VAL A 197 -1.40 8.89 1.68
CA VAL A 197 -2.78 8.52 1.38
C VAL A 197 -2.89 7.03 1.19
N VAL A 198 -3.84 6.42 1.90
CA VAL A 198 -4.28 5.05 1.65
C VAL A 198 -5.58 5.09 0.88
N GLU A 199 -5.55 4.61 -0.36
CA GLU A 199 -6.73 4.56 -1.19
C GLU A 199 -7.74 3.52 -0.68
N PRO A 200 -9.05 3.82 -0.73
CA PRO A 200 -10.08 2.89 -0.29
C PRO A 200 -10.11 1.64 -1.17
N ASN A 201 -10.08 0.46 -0.55
CA ASN A 201 -10.33 -0.79 -1.26
C ASN A 201 -11.84 -1.01 -1.43
N GLU A 202 -12.34 -0.67 -2.62
CA GLU A 202 -13.75 -0.82 -2.95
C GLU A 202 -14.11 -2.26 -3.33
N ARG A 203 -15.29 -2.70 -2.92
CA ARG A 203 -15.78 -4.03 -3.26
C ARG A 203 -16.19 -4.06 -4.73
N ARG A 204 -15.60 -4.97 -5.50
CA ARG A 204 -16.03 -5.25 -6.87
C ARG A 204 -17.51 -5.65 -6.88
N PHE A 205 -18.31 -4.97 -7.70
CA PHE A 205 -19.68 -5.36 -7.98
C PHE A 205 -19.71 -6.64 -8.82
N VAL A 206 -20.47 -7.65 -8.37
CA VAL A 206 -20.66 -8.91 -9.09
C VAL A 206 -22.16 -9.15 -9.24
N PRO A 207 -22.68 -9.39 -10.46
CA PRO A 207 -24.09 -9.67 -10.64
C PRO A 207 -24.46 -10.97 -9.92
N LYS A 208 -25.43 -10.89 -9.01
CA LYS A 208 -25.93 -12.03 -8.25
C LYS A 208 -27.38 -12.29 -8.65
N ALA A 209 -27.62 -13.43 -9.33
CA ALA A 209 -28.96 -13.88 -9.67
C ALA A 209 -29.31 -15.14 -8.87
N TYR A 210 -30.47 -15.13 -8.18
CA TYR A 210 -30.92 -16.27 -7.37
C TYR A 210 -31.17 -17.53 -8.21
N ALA A 211 -31.57 -17.37 -9.48
CA ALA A 211 -31.74 -18.48 -10.43
C ALA A 211 -30.46 -19.31 -10.62
N ASN A 212 -29.28 -18.71 -10.44
CA ASN A 212 -27.99 -19.40 -10.55
C ASN A 212 -27.83 -20.54 -9.52
N ASN A 213 -28.61 -20.49 -8.44
CA ASN A 213 -28.62 -21.55 -7.44
C ASN A 213 -29.17 -22.87 -8.02
N PHE A 214 -30.05 -22.83 -9.04
CA PHE A 214 -30.78 -23.99 -9.58
C PHE A 214 -30.41 -24.35 -11.03
N LEU A 215 -29.27 -23.86 -11.54
CA LEU A 215 -28.81 -24.23 -12.88
C LEU A 215 -28.55 -25.73 -12.99
N HIS A 216 -28.98 -26.32 -14.10
CA HIS A 216 -28.73 -27.71 -14.41
C HIS A 216 -27.25 -27.90 -14.77
N GLU A 217 -26.54 -28.74 -14.03
CA GLU A 217 -25.18 -29.15 -14.36
C GLU A 217 -25.21 -30.53 -15.03
N PRO A 218 -24.77 -30.66 -16.30
CA PRO A 218 -24.78 -31.94 -17.01
C PRO A 218 -23.69 -32.92 -16.53
N LYS A 219 -22.79 -32.45 -15.68
CA LYS A 219 -21.68 -33.22 -15.09
C LYS A 219 -22.05 -33.61 -13.66
N PRO A 220 -21.34 -34.59 -13.04
CA PRO A 220 -21.50 -34.84 -11.62
C PRO A 220 -21.32 -33.56 -10.81
N LEU A 221 -22.26 -33.31 -9.89
CA LEU A 221 -22.34 -32.09 -9.09
C LEU A 221 -21.07 -31.88 -8.27
N LYS A 222 -20.51 -30.66 -8.28
CA LYS A 222 -19.30 -30.32 -7.50
C LYS A 222 -19.55 -30.22 -6.00
N HIS A 223 -20.69 -29.67 -5.63
CA HIS A 223 -21.13 -29.53 -4.24
C HIS A 223 -22.67 -29.53 -4.19
N ILE A 224 -23.22 -29.99 -3.08
CA ILE A 224 -24.66 -29.90 -2.82
C ILE A 224 -24.94 -28.51 -2.26
N LYS A 225 -25.74 -27.72 -2.99
CA LYS A 225 -26.11 -26.37 -2.56
C LYS A 225 -27.15 -26.46 -1.44
N THR A 226 -26.82 -25.97 -0.26
CA THR A 226 -27.76 -25.73 0.84
C THR A 226 -28.31 -24.30 0.78
N LYS A 227 -29.37 -24.01 1.53
CA LYS A 227 -29.91 -22.65 1.68
C LYS A 227 -28.98 -21.76 2.50
#